data_AF-A0A833TZE3-F1
#
_entry.id   AF-A0A833TZE3-F1
#
_cell.length_a   1.000
_cell.length_b   1.000
_cell.length_c   1.000
_cell.angle_alpha   90.00
_cell.angle_beta   90.00
_cell.angle_gamma   90.00
#
_symmetry.space_group_name_H-M   'P 1'
#
loop_
_entity.id
_entity.type
_entity.pdbx_description
1 polymer ?
#
loop_
_entity_poly.entity_id
_entity_poly.type
_entity_poly.pdbx_seq_one_letter_code
_entity_poly.pdbx_strand_id
1 'polypeptide(L)'
;MGVVKAAIGDAILTSLWVFSAPMMGILTPIIAAYLGLHAIPVAGLFIATVLASTLVLLFSLIGKVLGGASFNPSTTVSFYAAGLNPDLSLISMATRFPAQAAGGVGGAMAILRVMPSQYKHMLRGPSLKVDMHTGAVAEGVL
;
A
#
# COMPACT_ATOMS: atom_id res chain seq x y z
N MET A 1 0.46 21.89 -8.20
CA MET A 1 1.86 21.40 -8.21
C MET A 1 2.23 20.97 -9.62
N GLY A 2 3.46 21.20 -10.09
CA GLY A 2 3.85 20.75 -11.44
C GLY A 2 3.83 19.21 -11.57
N VAL A 3 3.54 18.71 -12.77
CA VAL A 3 3.38 17.28 -13.08
C VAL A 3 4.58 16.44 -12.62
N VAL A 4 5.80 16.92 -12.89
CA VAL A 4 7.05 16.25 -12.46
C VAL A 4 7.14 16.13 -10.94
N LYS A 5 6.82 17.20 -10.20
CA LYS A 5 6.88 17.19 -8.74
C LYS A 5 5.82 16.26 -8.13
N ALA A 6 4.64 16.17 -8.75
CA ALA A 6 3.61 15.19 -8.38
C ALA A 6 4.08 13.75 -8.60
N ALA A 7 4.70 13.46 -9.75
CA ALA A 7 5.25 12.13 -10.04
C ALA A 7 6.36 11.73 -9.05
N ILE A 8 7.24 12.66 -8.66
CA ILE A 8 8.26 12.41 -7.64
C ILE A 8 7.62 12.10 -6.28
N GLY A 9 6.64 12.91 -5.87
CA GLY A 9 5.92 12.68 -4.61
C GLY A 9 5.25 11.31 -4.57
N ASP A 10 4.60 10.92 -5.67
CA ASP A 10 4.00 9.60 -5.86
C ASP A 10 5.03 8.47 -5.75
N ALA A 11 6.16 8.58 -6.45
CA ALA A 11 7.22 7.57 -6.39
C ALA A 11 7.76 7.38 -4.97
N ILE A 12 8.00 8.48 -4.25
CA ILE A 12 8.46 8.44 -2.85
C ILE A 12 7.40 7.77 -1.97
N LEU A 13 6.14 8.20 -2.09
CA LEU A 13 5.06 7.68 -1.25
C LEU A 13 4.79 6.19 -1.52
N THR A 14 4.77 5.76 -2.79
CA THR A 14 4.64 4.34 -3.15
C THR A 14 5.83 3.52 -2.65
N SER A 15 7.07 4.03 -2.78
CA SER A 15 8.25 3.34 -2.26
C SER A 15 8.15 3.11 -0.75
N LEU A 16 7.76 4.14 0.00
CA LEU A 16 7.59 4.05 1.45
C LEU A 16 6.46 3.08 1.83
N TRP A 17 5.35 3.08 1.08
CA TRP A 17 4.23 2.17 1.29
C TRP A 17 4.66 0.71 1.06
N VAL A 18 5.24 0.42 -0.12
CA VAL A 18 5.67 -0.95 -0.47
C VAL A 18 6.77 -1.47 0.47
N PHE A 19 7.65 -0.59 0.95
CA PHE A 19 8.64 -0.96 1.96
C PHE A 19 8.02 -1.34 3.31
N SER A 20 6.99 -0.60 3.75
CA SER A 20 6.44 -0.72 5.10
C SER A 20 5.29 -1.72 5.22
N ALA A 21 4.45 -1.86 4.19
CA ALA A 21 3.25 -2.70 4.23
C ALA A 21 3.49 -4.16 4.67
N PRO A 22 4.57 -4.85 4.26
CA PRO A 22 4.84 -6.21 4.72
C PRO A 22 5.06 -6.34 6.23
N MET A 23 5.43 -5.25 6.92
CA MET A 23 5.58 -5.25 8.38
C MET A 23 4.27 -5.58 9.09
N MET A 24 3.11 -5.27 8.50
CA MET A 24 1.82 -5.60 9.12
C MET A 24 1.65 -7.11 9.31
N GLY A 25 2.08 -7.91 8.33
CA GLY A 25 2.04 -9.37 8.42
C GLY A 25 2.95 -9.93 9.51
N ILE A 26 4.07 -9.24 9.81
CA ILE A 26 5.04 -9.63 10.84
C ILE A 26 4.62 -9.16 12.22
N LEU A 27 4.18 -7.89 12.34
CA LEU A 27 3.82 -7.28 13.61
C LEU A 27 2.52 -7.84 14.18
N THR A 28 1.57 -8.22 13.33
CA THR A 28 0.29 -8.80 13.78
C THR A 28 0.48 -10.01 14.71
N PRO A 29 1.18 -11.09 14.32
CA PRO A 29 1.41 -12.23 15.20
C PRO A 29 2.30 -11.89 16.40
N ILE A 30 3.29 -10.99 16.26
CA ILE A 30 4.15 -10.57 17.37
C ILE A 30 3.33 -9.87 18.46
N ILE A 31 2.45 -8.94 18.07
CA ILE A 31 1.58 -8.20 18.99
C ILE A 31 0.58 -9.17 19.63
N ALA A 32 -0.06 -10.04 18.85
CA ALA A 32 -0.99 -11.04 19.36
C ALA A 32 -0.31 -11.94 20.41
N ALA A 33 0.94 -12.31 20.18
CA ALA A 33 1.71 -13.12 21.11
C ALA A 33 2.08 -12.39 22.39
N TYR A 34 2.59 -11.17 22.25
CA TYR A 34 2.95 -10.31 23.38
C TYR A 34 1.76 -10.03 24.30
N LEU A 35 0.56 -9.86 23.73
CA LEU A 35 -0.67 -9.60 24.47
C LEU A 35 -1.40 -10.87 24.95
N GLY A 36 -0.91 -12.07 24.61
CA GLY A 36 -1.54 -13.34 24.99
C GLY A 36 -2.88 -13.62 24.31
N LEU A 37 -3.14 -13.04 23.12
CA LEU A 37 -4.45 -13.06 22.46
C LEU A 37 -4.66 -14.25 21.50
N HIS A 38 -3.75 -15.23 21.47
CA HIS A 38 -3.81 -16.36 20.52
C HIS A 38 -5.10 -17.18 20.59
N ALA A 39 -5.74 -17.27 21.76
CA ALA A 39 -6.97 -18.03 21.95
C ALA A 39 -8.22 -17.30 21.42
N ILE A 40 -8.10 -16.02 21.04
CA ILE A 40 -9.23 -15.21 20.55
C ILE A 40 -9.22 -15.24 19.01
N PRO A 41 -10.19 -15.92 18.36
CA PRO A 41 -10.15 -16.16 16.91
C PRO A 41 -10.08 -14.89 16.05
N VAL A 42 -10.60 -13.76 16.55
CA VAL A 42 -10.68 -12.48 15.82
C VAL A 42 -9.56 -11.50 16.15
N ALA A 43 -8.71 -11.79 17.15
CA ALA A 43 -7.73 -10.82 17.63
C ALA A 43 -6.70 -10.45 16.54
N GLY A 44 -6.25 -11.41 15.74
CA GLY A 44 -5.33 -11.16 14.64
C GLY A 44 -5.91 -10.21 13.59
N LEU A 45 -7.18 -10.39 13.21
CA LEU A 45 -7.87 -9.50 12.29
C LEU A 45 -8.00 -8.09 12.86
N PHE A 46 -8.37 -7.96 14.14
CA PHE A 46 -8.48 -6.67 14.79
C PHE A 46 -7.14 -5.93 14.82
N ILE A 47 -6.06 -6.60 15.23
CA ILE A 47 -4.70 -6.03 15.24
C ILE A 47 -4.28 -5.60 13.84
N ALA A 48 -4.46 -6.47 12.84
CA ALA A 48 -4.11 -6.15 11.46
C ALA A 48 -4.88 -4.93 10.94
N THR A 49 -6.18 -4.83 11.23
CA THR A 49 -7.00 -3.68 10.87
C THR A 49 -6.50 -2.40 11.52
N VAL A 50 -6.18 -2.42 12.82
CA VAL A 50 -5.63 -1.25 13.52
C VAL A 50 -4.29 -0.81 12.91
N LEU A 51 -3.39 -1.75 12.63
CA LEU A 51 -2.11 -1.47 11.98
C LEU A 51 -2.32 -0.88 10.58
N ALA A 52 -3.18 -1.48 9.77
CA ALA A 52 -3.49 -1.03 8.41
C ALA A 52 -4.13 0.36 8.40
N SER A 53 -5.13 0.60 9.25
CA SER A 53 -5.77 1.92 9.37
C SER A 53 -4.76 2.99 9.79
N THR A 54 -3.91 2.70 10.78
CA THR A 54 -2.86 3.61 11.22
C THR A 54 -1.90 3.95 10.08
N LEU A 55 -1.47 2.93 9.33
CA LEU A 55 -0.58 3.10 8.19
C LEU A 55 -1.25 3.96 7.10
N VAL A 56 -2.47 3.63 6.68
CA VAL A 56 -3.21 4.39 5.66
C VAL A 56 -3.40 5.85 6.08
N LEU A 57 -3.74 6.13 7.34
CA LEU A 57 -3.89 7.49 7.85
C LEU A 57 -2.57 8.27 7.82
N LEU A 58 -1.47 7.64 8.26
CA LEU A 58 -0.14 8.22 8.22
C LEU A 58 0.28 8.55 6.77
N PHE A 59 0.14 7.60 5.85
CA PHE A 59 0.48 7.80 4.45
C PHE A 59 -0.41 8.82 3.75
N SER A 60 -1.69 8.91 4.15
CA SER A 60 -2.59 9.96 3.67
C SER A 60 -2.13 11.35 4.12
N LEU A 61 -1.66 11.48 5.37
CA LEU A 61 -1.09 12.73 5.88
C LEU A 61 0.20 13.11 5.13
N ILE A 62 1.11 12.16 4.95
CA ILE A 62 2.35 12.37 4.18
C ILE A 62 2.02 12.76 2.73
N GLY A 63 1.06 12.09 2.10
CA GLY A 63 0.61 12.41 0.75
C GLY A 63 0.10 13.85 0.61
N LYS A 64 -0.66 14.34 1.61
CA LYS A 64 -1.08 15.75 1.68
C LYS A 64 0.12 16.71 1.79
N VAL A 65 1.09 16.40 2.66
CA VAL A 65 2.33 17.19 2.81
C VAL A 65 3.14 17.20 1.51
N LEU A 66 3.17 16.10 0.77
CA LEU A 66 3.80 15.97 -0.55
C LEU A 66 2.97 16.59 -1.69
N GLY A 67 1.97 17.41 -1.38
CA GLY A 67 1.18 18.15 -2.38
C GLY A 67 0.12 17.31 -3.08
N GLY A 68 -0.46 16.32 -2.39
CA GLY A 68 -1.49 15.44 -2.93
C GLY A 68 -0.91 14.22 -3.64
N ALA A 69 0.24 13.73 -3.18
CA ALA A 69 0.81 12.49 -3.66
C ALA A 69 -0.11 11.29 -3.32
N SER A 70 -0.13 10.31 -4.21
CA SER A 70 -0.90 9.07 -4.07
C SER A 70 0.03 7.89 -4.27
N PHE A 71 -0.11 6.87 -3.42
CA PHE A 71 0.65 5.64 -3.55
C PHE A 71 -0.10 4.54 -4.31
N ASN A 72 -1.38 4.76 -4.63
CA ASN A 72 -2.28 3.77 -5.21
C ASN A 72 -2.91 4.30 -6.53
N PRO A 73 -2.60 3.67 -7.68
CA PRO A 73 -3.17 4.06 -8.96
C PRO A 73 -4.70 3.92 -8.99
N SER A 74 -5.25 2.85 -8.40
CA SER A 74 -6.69 2.59 -8.35
C SER A 74 -7.43 3.72 -7.62
N THR A 75 -6.92 4.18 -6.48
CA THR A 75 -7.50 5.34 -5.76
C THR A 75 -7.52 6.59 -6.64
N THR A 76 -6.45 6.82 -7.40
CA THR A 76 -6.31 7.97 -8.30
C THR A 76 -7.33 7.91 -9.44
N VAL A 77 -7.48 6.74 -10.07
CA VAL A 77 -8.47 6.50 -11.13
C VAL A 77 -9.89 6.64 -10.59
N SER A 78 -10.19 6.05 -9.43
CA SER A 78 -11.54 6.11 -8.83
C SER A 78 -11.96 7.54 -8.51
N PHE A 79 -11.07 8.37 -7.95
CA PHE A 79 -11.38 9.78 -7.66
C PHE A 79 -11.50 10.62 -8.93
N TYR A 80 -10.70 10.35 -9.96
CA TYR A 80 -10.87 10.98 -11.26
C TYR A 80 -12.22 10.62 -11.90
N ALA A 81 -12.55 9.32 -11.94
CA ALA A 81 -13.79 8.83 -12.54
C ALA A 81 -15.05 9.32 -11.81
N ALA A 82 -14.99 9.44 -10.48
CA ALA A 82 -16.07 9.98 -9.67
C ALA A 82 -16.18 11.52 -9.71
N GLY A 83 -15.27 12.23 -10.40
CA GLY A 83 -15.25 13.69 -10.44
C GLY A 83 -14.87 14.33 -9.09
N LEU A 84 -14.26 13.58 -8.18
CA LEU A 84 -13.91 14.03 -6.82
C LEU A 84 -12.54 14.71 -6.73
N ASN A 85 -11.79 14.76 -7.84
CA ASN A 85 -10.51 15.44 -7.91
C ASN A 85 -10.37 16.19 -9.25
N PRO A 86 -10.83 17.46 -9.31
CA PRO A 86 -10.86 18.24 -10.55
C PRO A 86 -9.48 18.62 -11.08
N ASP A 87 -8.44 18.55 -10.25
CA ASP A 87 -7.06 18.87 -10.62
C ASP A 87 -6.34 17.69 -11.33
N LEU A 88 -6.94 16.49 -11.32
CA LEU A 88 -6.40 15.32 -12.00
C LEU A 88 -6.78 15.33 -13.49
N SER A 89 -5.79 15.08 -14.35
CA SER A 89 -5.96 14.92 -15.79
C SER A 89 -5.34 13.61 -16.27
N LEU A 90 -5.78 13.12 -17.43
CA LEU A 90 -5.20 11.94 -18.07
C LEU A 90 -3.69 12.08 -18.30
N ILE A 91 -3.24 13.27 -18.70
CA ILE A 91 -1.81 13.58 -18.90
C ILE A 91 -1.03 13.49 -17.58
N SER A 92 -1.61 14.02 -16.49
CA SER A 92 -1.01 13.92 -15.16
C SER A 92 -0.85 12.44 -14.75
N MET A 93 -1.91 11.64 -14.89
CA MET A 93 -1.88 10.20 -14.56
C MET A 93 -0.86 9.42 -15.40
N ALA A 94 -0.72 9.74 -16.69
CA ALA A 94 0.25 9.09 -17.59
C ALA A 94 1.71 9.23 -17.11
N THR A 95 2.03 10.28 -16.35
CA THR A 95 3.37 10.45 -15.75
C THR A 95 3.46 9.90 -14.32
N ARG A 96 2.37 9.98 -13.57
CA ARG A 96 2.31 9.59 -12.16
C ARG A 96 2.31 8.07 -11.98
N PHE A 97 1.57 7.31 -12.78
CA PHE A 97 1.50 5.86 -12.63
C PHE A 97 2.83 5.14 -12.90
N PRO A 98 3.59 5.47 -13.96
CA PRO A 98 4.95 4.94 -14.11
C PRO A 98 5.86 5.29 -12.92
N ALA A 99 5.72 6.48 -12.35
CA ALA A 99 6.50 6.90 -11.19
C ALA A 99 6.12 6.11 -9.93
N GLN A 100 4.83 5.84 -9.69
CA GLN A 100 4.37 4.95 -8.63
C GLN A 100 4.92 3.53 -8.82
N ALA A 101 4.87 2.99 -10.04
CA ALA A 101 5.43 1.67 -10.34
C ALA A 101 6.94 1.61 -10.06
N ALA A 102 7.70 2.60 -10.51
CA ALA A 102 9.14 2.71 -10.22
C ALA A 102 9.42 2.84 -8.72
N GLY A 103 8.64 3.66 -8.01
CA GLY A 103 8.69 3.80 -6.57
C GLY A 103 8.42 2.47 -5.86
N GLY A 104 7.39 1.73 -6.29
CA GLY A 104 7.05 0.42 -5.76
C GLY A 104 8.18 -0.60 -5.93
N VAL A 105 8.82 -0.64 -7.11
CA VAL A 105 10.03 -1.45 -7.33
C VAL A 105 11.14 -1.04 -6.37
N GLY A 106 11.37 0.26 -6.16
CA GLY A 106 12.34 0.79 -5.21
C GLY A 106 12.07 0.30 -3.77
N GLY A 107 10.83 0.44 -3.30
CA GLY A 107 10.39 -0.03 -1.99
C GLY A 107 10.56 -1.53 -1.81
N ALA A 108 10.16 -2.33 -2.81
CA ALA A 108 10.31 -3.78 -2.81
C ALA A 108 11.79 -4.20 -2.73
N MET A 109 12.64 -3.57 -3.54
CA MET A 109 14.08 -3.84 -3.56
C MET A 109 14.78 -3.42 -2.27
N ALA A 110 14.31 -2.37 -1.61
CA ALA A 110 14.82 -1.95 -0.31
C ALA A 110 14.45 -2.98 0.77
N ILE A 111 13.18 -3.38 0.85
CA ILE A 111 12.74 -4.31 1.89
C ILE A 111 13.35 -5.71 1.73
N LEU A 112 13.52 -6.20 0.50
CA LEU A 112 14.19 -7.47 0.23
C LEU A 112 15.64 -7.53 0.75
N ARG A 113 16.32 -6.38 0.79
CA ARG A 113 17.71 -6.28 1.28
C ARG A 113 17.80 -6.22 2.79
N VAL A 114 16.89 -5.50 3.45
CA VAL A 114 16.98 -5.24 4.89
C VAL A 114 16.16 -6.20 5.75
N MET A 115 15.23 -6.95 5.16
CA MET A 115 14.39 -7.90 5.90
C MET A 115 15.24 -9.03 6.53
N PRO A 116 15.08 -9.29 7.84
CA PRO A 116 15.73 -10.42 8.50
C PRO A 116 15.37 -11.76 7.86
N SER A 117 16.33 -12.69 7.83
CA SER A 117 16.18 -13.99 7.15
C SER A 117 14.96 -14.78 7.64
N GLN A 118 14.66 -14.74 8.94
CA GLN A 118 13.50 -15.41 9.51
C GLN A 118 12.16 -14.89 8.98
N TYR A 119 12.08 -13.65 8.51
CA TYR A 119 10.86 -13.02 8.00
C TYR A 119 10.82 -12.88 6.47
N LYS A 120 11.92 -13.16 5.77
CA LYS A 120 11.98 -13.04 4.29
C LYS A 120 10.89 -13.84 3.57
N HIS A 121 10.52 -15.00 4.09
CA HIS A 121 9.45 -15.82 3.51
C HIS A 121 8.07 -15.13 3.55
N MET A 122 7.86 -14.19 4.48
CA MET A 122 6.63 -13.41 4.62
C MET A 122 6.53 -12.27 3.60
N LEU A 123 7.61 -11.95 2.88
CA LEU A 123 7.57 -10.98 1.77
C LEU A 123 6.90 -11.54 0.51
N ARG A 124 6.70 -12.86 0.45
CA ARG A 124 5.98 -13.47 -0.67
C ARG A 124 4.50 -13.14 -0.53
N GLY A 125 3.96 -12.44 -1.52
CA GLY A 125 2.54 -12.11 -1.57
C GLY A 125 1.64 -13.36 -1.65
N PRO A 126 0.33 -13.19 -1.39
CA PRO A 126 -0.64 -14.27 -1.51
C PRO A 126 -0.64 -14.83 -2.94
N SER A 127 -0.83 -16.14 -3.06
CA SER A 127 -1.07 -16.78 -4.35
C SER A 127 -2.57 -16.86 -4.60
N LEU A 128 -2.99 -16.72 -5.86
CA LEU A 128 -4.39 -16.85 -6.23
C LEU A 128 -4.85 -18.29 -5.96
N LYS A 129 -5.81 -18.44 -5.04
CA LYS A 129 -6.40 -19.75 -4.66
C LYS A 129 -7.70 -20.07 -5.39
N VAL A 130 -8.16 -19.13 -6.21
CA VAL A 130 -9.39 -19.17 -7.00
C VAL A 130 -9.04 -18.96 -8.47
N ASP A 131 -10.00 -19.08 -9.37
CA ASP A 131 -9.79 -18.72 -10.76
C ASP A 131 -9.59 -17.20 -10.92
N MET A 132 -9.05 -16.80 -12.08
CA MET A 132 -8.72 -15.40 -12.37
C MET A 132 -9.93 -14.47 -12.34
N HIS A 133 -11.12 -14.93 -12.75
CA HIS A 133 -12.32 -14.10 -12.75
C HIS A 133 -12.80 -13.85 -11.33
N THR A 134 -12.84 -14.88 -10.49
CA THR A 134 -13.19 -14.74 -9.08
C THR A 134 -12.18 -13.86 -8.33
N GLY A 135 -10.89 -14.01 -8.63
CA GLY A 135 -9.84 -13.13 -8.12
C GLY A 135 -10.05 -11.67 -8.50
N ALA A 136 -10.32 -11.41 -9.78
CA ALA A 136 -10.57 -10.07 -10.29
C ALA A 136 -11.82 -9.42 -9.67
N VAL A 137 -12.89 -10.19 -9.46
CA VAL A 137 -14.09 -9.71 -8.77
C VAL A 137 -13.79 -9.37 -7.31
N ALA A 138 -13.03 -10.21 -6.60
CA ALA A 138 -12.64 -9.95 -5.23
C ALA A 138 -11.80 -8.67 -5.10
N GLU A 139 -10.78 -8.49 -5.94
CA GLU A 139 -9.95 -7.27 -5.97
C GLU A 139 -10.74 -6.03 -6.43
N GLY A 140 -11.80 -6.20 -7.23
CA GLY A 140 -12.67 -5.09 -7.65
C GLY A 140 -13.66 -4.64 -6.58
N VAL A 141 -14.01 -5.50 -5.62
CA VAL A 141 -14.89 -5.18 -4.47
C VAL A 141 -14.09 -4.54 -3.33
N LEU A 142 -12.80 -4.87 -3.20
CA LEU A 142 -11.86 -4.34 -2.21
C LEU A 142 -11.39 -2.91 -2.56
#